data_AF-B0ERI3-F1
#
_entry.id   AF-B0ERI3-F1
#
_cell.length_a   1.000
_cell.length_b   1.000
_cell.length_c   1.000
_cell.angle_alpha   90.00
_cell.angle_beta   90.00
_cell.angle_gamma   90.00
#
_symmetry.space_group_name_H-M   'P 1'
#
loop_
_entity.id
_entity.type
_entity.pdbx_description
1 polymer ?
#
loop_
_entity_poly.entity_id
_entity_poly.type
_entity_poly.pdbx_seq_one_letter_code
_entity_poly.pdbx_strand_id
1 'polypeptide(L)'
;MMFTLLLLCGYTLAINYCDYDATGRFYAGTNECPQTNGVNYEYRKMTITDVPYETIILEDVDLNIFFGTNDTSFTPKNVIIKKSKTFSNMKYSFVNGISTITLDGIFEHNTINSYDIQDITFHILDFKATFVNKDDSKYIKVIKNGPTNQLNTITFKGLFNVNPITFTVNACDYVMTGNDITLEDQSHVYKLECDNQIKYFYCEGVSHVEPQCLDNQEKVLIDISVNDVFTIYGSSIQTIVSNSNASTIKINSANDKSENVLISLQPHSYNLRVINKESTVYASKIIDGTVQFSQSTTWKITTDALIDSILVDEKDLIVVGMNGKKINNNNGVYSVGINGQCEAAQIGKEFKCISDESLSDNSSENSETSLSNDSSSISESSENVDSESHFSDNSSESGDNESSLSNDSFSSYEPESSETSSSHGSTETSSETSKTQSSESNSMTNNSDDSNNNTDNDGLSGGAIFAIVLALLIVLIIIIIIIGVLVYFFIFKPKKQSTYTGI
;
A
#
# COMPACT_ATOMS: atom_id res chain seq x y z
N MET A 1 -54.50 -13.14 -3.43
CA MET A 1 -53.98 -12.16 -4.42
C MET A 1 -53.84 -10.76 -3.82
N MET A 2 -54.92 -10.07 -3.41
CA MET A 2 -54.83 -8.70 -2.86
C MET A 2 -53.92 -8.57 -1.61
N PHE A 3 -53.94 -9.56 -0.70
CA PHE A 3 -53.04 -9.63 0.46
C PHE A 3 -51.55 -9.73 0.09
N THR A 4 -51.23 -10.40 -1.03
CA THR A 4 -49.85 -10.60 -1.49
C THR A 4 -49.23 -9.29 -1.99
N LEU A 5 -50.06 -8.42 -2.57
CA LEU A 5 -49.64 -7.09 -3.02
C LEU A 5 -49.30 -6.17 -1.83
N LEU A 6 -50.03 -6.28 -0.71
CA LEU A 6 -49.73 -5.55 0.52
C LEU A 6 -48.41 -5.98 1.18
N LEU A 7 -48.01 -7.25 1.06
CA LEU A 7 -46.69 -7.70 1.50
C LEU A 7 -45.56 -7.17 0.61
N LEU A 8 -45.75 -7.14 -0.71
CA LEU A 8 -44.80 -6.52 -1.65
C LEU A 8 -44.71 -4.99 -1.48
N CYS A 9 -45.82 -4.33 -1.15
CA CYS A 9 -45.82 -2.93 -0.72
C CYS A 9 -45.42 -2.73 0.76
N GLY A 10 -45.24 -3.79 1.55
CA GLY A 10 -44.63 -3.72 2.89
C GLY A 10 -43.12 -3.48 2.82
N TYR A 11 -42.50 -3.89 1.71
CA TYR A 11 -41.16 -3.48 1.31
C TYR A 11 -41.15 -2.12 0.58
N THR A 12 -42.11 -1.24 0.83
CA THR A 12 -41.94 0.18 0.49
C THR A 12 -40.72 0.71 1.21
N LEU A 13 -39.69 1.01 0.42
CA LEU A 13 -38.68 2.04 0.68
C LEU A 13 -38.30 2.14 2.16
N ALA A 14 -37.30 1.35 2.56
CA ALA A 14 -36.44 1.77 3.66
C ALA A 14 -35.82 3.12 3.25
N ILE A 15 -36.50 4.19 3.65
CA ILE A 15 -35.94 5.53 3.73
C ILE A 15 -35.01 5.43 4.93
N ASN A 16 -33.71 5.32 4.66
CA ASN A 16 -32.70 5.04 5.69
C ASN A 16 -32.53 6.28 6.57
N TYR A 17 -33.43 6.42 7.53
CA TYR A 17 -33.47 7.50 8.52
C TYR A 17 -32.26 7.42 9.45
N CYS A 18 -31.61 8.57 9.66
CA CYS A 18 -30.59 8.70 10.69
C CYS A 18 -30.83 9.95 11.51
N ASP A 19 -30.86 9.76 12.83
CA ASP A 19 -30.88 10.86 13.78
C ASP A 19 -29.43 11.23 14.12
N TYR A 20 -29.24 12.48 14.54
CA TYR A 20 -27.93 13.06 14.76
C TYR A 20 -27.97 14.02 15.95
N ASP A 21 -26.93 14.01 16.78
CA ASP A 21 -26.77 14.94 17.91
C ASP A 21 -25.54 15.84 17.79
N ALA A 22 -25.57 16.96 18.52
CA ALA A 22 -24.53 17.99 18.49
C ALA A 22 -23.18 17.55 19.08
N THR A 23 -22.98 16.28 19.42
CA THR A 23 -21.69 15.71 19.85
C THR A 23 -20.93 15.01 18.72
N GLY A 24 -21.50 14.92 17.51
CA GLY A 24 -20.90 14.19 16.38
C GLY A 24 -21.36 12.74 16.26
N ARG A 25 -22.44 12.35 16.95
CA ARG A 25 -23.00 11.00 16.92
C ARG A 25 -24.17 10.92 15.93
N PHE A 26 -24.07 10.00 14.99
CA PHE A 26 -25.11 9.60 14.04
C PHE A 26 -25.62 8.22 14.43
N TYR A 27 -26.93 8.01 14.43
CA TYR A 27 -27.54 6.74 14.79
C TYR A 27 -28.79 6.43 13.97
N ALA A 28 -29.17 5.15 13.90
CA ALA A 28 -30.42 4.73 13.26
C ALA A 28 -31.63 5.44 13.88
N GLY A 29 -32.34 6.23 13.07
CA GLY A 29 -33.38 7.15 13.53
C GLY A 29 -34.75 6.90 12.91
N THR A 30 -35.64 7.90 13.01
CA THR A 30 -36.92 7.93 12.27
C THR A 30 -37.14 9.20 11.45
N ASN A 31 -36.15 10.10 11.40
CA ASN A 31 -36.18 11.36 10.65
C ASN A 31 -35.22 11.34 9.45
N GLU A 32 -35.46 12.20 8.47
CA GLU A 32 -34.52 12.39 7.36
C GLU A 32 -33.17 12.91 7.90
N CYS A 33 -32.06 12.29 7.47
CA CYS A 33 -30.72 12.65 7.90
C CYS A 33 -30.46 14.16 7.72
N PRO A 34 -30.10 14.91 8.77
CA PRO A 34 -30.06 16.36 8.70
C PRO A 34 -28.90 16.85 7.85
N GLN A 35 -29.23 17.54 6.76
CA GLN A 35 -28.31 18.34 5.97
C GLN A 35 -27.73 19.45 6.86
N THR A 36 -26.43 19.37 7.14
CA THR A 36 -25.71 20.29 8.05
C THR A 36 -24.35 20.67 7.44
N ASN A 37 -23.67 21.68 7.99
CA ASN A 37 -22.35 22.06 7.50
C ASN A 37 -21.40 20.86 7.58
N GLY A 38 -20.86 20.46 6.43
CA GLY A 38 -19.99 19.29 6.28
C GLY A 38 -20.72 17.95 6.14
N VAL A 39 -22.06 17.86 6.19
CA VAL A 39 -22.80 16.60 6.02
C VAL A 39 -23.86 16.72 4.91
N ASN A 40 -23.64 16.00 3.82
CA ASN A 40 -24.62 15.82 2.74
C ASN A 40 -25.19 14.39 2.75
N TYR A 41 -26.51 14.27 2.60
CA TYR A 41 -27.22 12.99 2.48
C TYR A 41 -27.91 12.82 1.11
N GLU A 42 -27.68 11.68 0.50
CA GLU A 42 -28.27 11.18 -0.74
C GLU A 42 -28.89 9.79 -0.49
N TYR A 43 -29.67 9.24 -1.44
CA TYR A 43 -30.33 7.94 -1.24
C TYR A 43 -29.31 6.82 -0.92
N ARG A 44 -29.37 6.31 0.31
CA ARG A 44 -28.44 5.30 0.87
C ARG A 44 -26.96 5.71 0.89
N LYS A 45 -26.68 7.02 0.85
CA LYS A 45 -25.33 7.59 0.84
C LYS A 45 -25.22 8.81 1.77
N MET A 46 -24.25 8.80 2.67
CA MET A 46 -23.86 9.97 3.45
C MET A 46 -22.46 10.42 3.03
N THR A 47 -22.21 11.72 2.97
CA THR A 47 -20.89 12.30 2.70
C THR A 47 -20.58 13.30 3.81
N ILE A 48 -19.47 13.09 4.52
CA ILE A 48 -19.02 13.88 5.67
C ILE A 48 -17.65 14.47 5.35
N THR A 49 -17.51 15.80 5.37
CA THR A 49 -16.29 16.50 4.95
C THR A 49 -15.70 17.37 6.07
N ASP A 50 -16.03 18.66 6.08
CA ASP A 50 -15.59 19.64 7.07
C ASP A 50 -16.66 19.80 8.15
N VAL A 51 -16.60 18.93 9.17
CA VAL A 51 -17.48 18.99 10.34
C VAL A 51 -16.67 19.43 11.57
N PRO A 52 -17.25 20.25 12.48
CA PRO A 52 -16.51 20.84 13.60
C PRO A 52 -16.21 19.87 14.77
N TYR A 53 -16.14 18.56 14.51
CA TYR A 53 -16.02 17.52 15.52
C TYR A 53 -14.72 16.75 15.36
N GLU A 54 -13.90 16.69 16.41
CA GLU A 54 -12.67 15.89 16.43
C GLU A 54 -12.96 14.37 16.38
N THR A 55 -14.16 13.95 16.77
CA THR A 55 -14.61 12.56 16.80
C THR A 55 -16.00 12.44 16.16
N ILE A 56 -16.16 11.46 15.27
CA ILE A 56 -17.46 11.00 14.78
C ILE A 56 -17.80 9.66 15.45
N ILE A 57 -19.06 9.47 15.83
CA ILE A 57 -19.59 8.18 16.25
C ILE A 57 -20.71 7.78 15.28
N LEU A 58 -20.60 6.59 14.70
CA LEU A 58 -21.63 5.96 13.89
C LEU A 58 -22.18 4.76 14.65
N GLU A 59 -23.48 4.74 14.93
CA GLU A 59 -24.10 3.71 15.76
C GLU A 59 -25.29 3.10 15.02
N ASP A 60 -25.14 1.85 14.57
CA ASP A 60 -26.16 1.11 13.79
C ASP A 60 -26.56 1.78 12.45
N VAL A 61 -25.66 2.55 11.83
CA VAL A 61 -25.94 3.33 10.60
C VAL A 61 -25.76 2.48 9.34
N ASP A 62 -26.87 1.92 8.83
CA ASP A 62 -26.96 1.19 7.55
C ASP A 62 -26.91 2.15 6.34
N LEU A 63 -25.72 2.66 6.01
CA LEU A 63 -25.50 3.55 4.85
C LEU A 63 -24.13 3.28 4.19
N ASN A 64 -24.00 3.67 2.92
CA ASN A 64 -22.69 3.90 2.34
C ASN A 64 -22.22 5.28 2.81
N ILE A 65 -21.07 5.38 3.48
CA ILE A 65 -20.58 6.64 4.05
C ILE A 65 -19.24 7.01 3.43
N PHE A 66 -19.12 8.26 2.99
CA PHE A 66 -17.92 8.84 2.41
C PHE A 66 -17.38 9.87 3.39
N PHE A 67 -16.12 9.73 3.80
CA PHE A 67 -15.39 10.66 4.65
C PHE A 67 -14.36 11.40 3.81
N GLY A 68 -14.52 12.72 3.70
CA GLY A 68 -13.76 13.58 2.79
C GLY A 68 -14.24 13.51 1.34
N THR A 69 -13.58 14.28 0.48
CA THR A 69 -13.67 14.20 -0.99
C THR A 69 -12.28 14.45 -1.58
N ASN A 70 -12.14 14.37 -2.90
CA ASN A 70 -10.88 14.73 -3.57
C ASN A 70 -10.46 16.17 -3.24
N ASP A 71 -11.44 17.10 -3.20
CA ASP A 71 -11.21 18.54 -3.05
C ASP A 71 -11.23 19.02 -1.58
N THR A 72 -11.77 18.22 -0.65
CA THR A 72 -11.95 18.58 0.76
C THR A 72 -11.35 17.53 1.69
N SER A 73 -10.34 17.91 2.47
CA SER A 73 -9.75 17.02 3.46
C SER A 73 -10.72 16.68 4.59
N PHE A 74 -10.78 15.42 5.01
CA PHE A 74 -11.50 14.99 6.20
C PHE A 74 -10.74 15.41 7.47
N THR A 75 -11.36 16.26 8.29
CA THR A 75 -10.75 16.89 9.48
C THR A 75 -10.89 16.14 10.82
N PRO A 76 -11.91 15.28 11.06
CA PRO A 76 -12.01 14.51 12.31
C PRO A 76 -10.88 13.51 12.50
N LYS A 77 -10.32 13.45 13.72
CA LYS A 77 -9.19 12.56 14.05
C LYS A 77 -9.64 11.14 14.41
N ASN A 78 -10.88 10.99 14.87
CA ASN A 78 -11.42 9.70 15.30
C ASN A 78 -12.76 9.40 14.62
N VAL A 79 -12.96 8.16 14.19
CA VAL A 79 -14.26 7.63 13.75
C VAL A 79 -14.52 6.35 14.52
N ILE A 80 -15.63 6.28 15.26
CA ILE A 80 -16.02 5.10 16.04
C ILE A 80 -17.23 4.47 15.37
N ILE A 81 -17.06 3.26 14.83
CA ILE A 81 -18.13 2.49 14.17
C ILE A 81 -18.63 1.44 15.16
N LYS A 82 -19.85 1.64 15.65
CA LYS A 82 -20.54 0.75 16.58
C LYS A 82 -21.61 -0.08 15.88
N LYS A 83 -21.56 -1.40 16.10
CA LYS A 83 -22.57 -2.35 15.60
C LYS A 83 -23.20 -3.14 16.75
N SER A 84 -24.49 -2.89 17.00
CA SER A 84 -25.30 -3.63 17.98
C SER A 84 -26.36 -4.53 17.33
N LYS A 85 -26.57 -4.39 16.01
CA LYS A 85 -27.55 -5.17 15.22
C LYS A 85 -26.90 -5.80 13.99
N THR A 86 -27.58 -6.79 13.40
CA THR A 86 -27.16 -7.39 12.13
C THR A 86 -27.41 -6.45 10.95
N PHE A 87 -26.32 -6.06 10.28
CA PHE A 87 -26.29 -5.29 9.03
C PHE A 87 -25.39 -6.02 8.03
N SER A 88 -25.69 -5.87 6.75
CA SER A 88 -24.98 -6.50 5.65
C SER A 88 -24.52 -5.47 4.61
N ASN A 89 -23.30 -5.62 4.08
CA ASN A 89 -22.79 -4.83 2.95
C ASN A 89 -22.72 -3.31 3.22
N MET A 90 -22.33 -2.91 4.44
CA MET A 90 -22.04 -1.50 4.76
C MET A 90 -20.70 -1.09 4.13
N LYS A 91 -20.61 0.14 3.60
CA LYS A 91 -19.39 0.61 2.91
C LYS A 91 -18.92 1.95 3.43
N TYR A 92 -17.67 2.01 3.86
CA TYR A 92 -17.04 3.23 4.37
C TYR A 92 -15.88 3.62 3.46
N SER A 93 -16.03 4.73 2.74
CA SER A 93 -15.00 5.28 1.86
C SER A 93 -14.28 6.42 2.55
N PHE A 94 -12.96 6.36 2.65
CA PHE A 94 -12.13 7.38 3.29
C PHE A 94 -11.20 8.04 2.25
N VAL A 95 -11.27 9.37 2.16
CA VAL A 95 -10.65 10.19 1.11
C VAL A 95 -9.97 11.40 1.76
N ASN A 96 -8.74 11.72 1.33
CA ASN A 96 -8.02 12.94 1.69
C ASN A 96 -7.98 13.22 3.21
N GLY A 97 -7.25 12.44 4.00
CA GLY A 97 -7.26 12.64 5.47
C GLY A 97 -6.43 11.67 6.32
N ILE A 98 -6.52 11.84 7.64
CA ILE A 98 -5.81 11.02 8.64
C ILE A 98 -6.73 10.82 9.85
N SER A 99 -7.11 9.57 10.15
CA SER A 99 -7.93 9.26 11.34
C SER A 99 -7.66 7.87 11.94
N THR A 100 -7.98 7.74 13.23
CA THR A 100 -8.13 6.46 13.92
C THR A 100 -9.57 5.96 13.75
N ILE A 101 -9.74 4.76 13.21
CA ILE A 101 -11.04 4.10 12.99
C ILE A 101 -11.18 3.00 14.06
N THR A 102 -12.07 3.21 15.02
CA THR A 102 -12.35 2.23 16.08
C THR A 102 -13.56 1.39 15.71
N LEU A 103 -13.42 0.06 15.71
CA LEU A 103 -14.54 -0.85 15.53
C LEU A 103 -14.98 -1.42 16.87
N ASP A 104 -16.28 -1.31 17.16
CA ASP A 104 -16.89 -1.46 18.49
C ASP A 104 -18.15 -2.34 18.36
N GLY A 105 -18.17 -3.52 18.98
CA GLY A 105 -19.18 -4.56 18.71
C GLY A 105 -18.76 -5.59 17.65
N ILE A 106 -19.65 -6.54 17.30
CA ILE A 106 -19.30 -7.76 16.54
C ILE A 106 -19.47 -7.56 15.03
N PHE A 107 -18.48 -8.03 14.23
CA PHE A 107 -18.47 -7.96 12.77
C PHE A 107 -17.99 -9.30 12.19
N GLU A 108 -18.92 -10.06 11.60
CA GLU A 108 -18.75 -11.47 11.23
C GLU A 108 -18.61 -11.66 9.72
N HIS A 109 -18.12 -12.83 9.29
CA HIS A 109 -18.19 -13.22 7.89
C HIS A 109 -19.50 -13.97 7.61
N ASN A 110 -20.46 -13.29 6.98
CA ASN A 110 -21.75 -13.86 6.65
C ASN A 110 -21.79 -14.38 5.21
N THR A 111 -21.88 -15.69 5.04
CA THR A 111 -22.11 -16.30 3.71
C THR A 111 -23.59 -16.63 3.53
N ILE A 112 -24.21 -16.14 2.45
CA ILE A 112 -25.62 -16.44 2.14
C ILE A 112 -25.70 -16.96 0.71
N ASN A 113 -26.21 -18.19 0.55
CA ASN A 113 -26.33 -18.88 -0.75
C ASN A 113 -25.00 -18.94 -1.53
N SER A 114 -23.87 -19.16 -0.83
CA SER A 114 -22.51 -19.16 -1.37
C SER A 114 -22.03 -17.83 -1.97
N TYR A 115 -22.67 -16.71 -1.61
CA TYR A 115 -22.11 -15.37 -1.79
C TYR A 115 -21.55 -14.86 -0.46
N ASP A 116 -20.34 -14.32 -0.48
CA ASP A 116 -19.74 -13.60 0.64
C ASP A 116 -20.47 -12.26 0.84
N ILE A 117 -21.34 -12.20 1.84
CA ILE A 117 -22.02 -10.97 2.26
C ILE A 117 -21.22 -10.39 3.41
N GLN A 118 -20.14 -9.72 3.04
CA GLN A 118 -19.23 -9.07 3.97
C GLN A 118 -19.99 -7.99 4.77
N ASP A 119 -19.88 -8.05 6.10
CA ASP A 119 -20.50 -7.10 7.02
C ASP A 119 -20.06 -5.66 6.72
N ILE A 120 -18.77 -5.46 6.41
CA ILE A 120 -18.16 -4.18 6.06
C ILE A 120 -17.16 -4.30 4.90
N THR A 121 -17.21 -3.34 3.97
CA THR A 121 -16.09 -2.98 3.08
C THR A 121 -15.55 -1.58 3.40
N PHE A 122 -14.24 -1.46 3.58
CA PHE A 122 -13.53 -0.17 3.63
C PHE A 122 -12.91 0.14 2.28
N HIS A 123 -13.20 1.32 1.71
CA HIS A 123 -12.50 1.85 0.54
C HIS A 123 -11.54 2.95 1.00
N ILE A 124 -10.24 2.73 0.87
CA ILE A 124 -9.20 3.70 1.26
C ILE A 124 -8.62 4.34 -0.01
N LEU A 125 -8.77 5.66 -0.13
CA LEU A 125 -8.18 6.50 -1.17
C LEU A 125 -7.00 7.25 -0.55
N ASP A 126 -6.82 8.56 -0.81
CA ASP A 126 -5.74 9.40 -0.24
C ASP A 126 -5.85 9.57 1.29
N PHE A 127 -5.79 8.49 2.07
CA PHE A 127 -6.14 8.48 3.48
C PHE A 127 -5.29 7.53 4.33
N LYS A 128 -4.76 8.06 5.44
CA LYS A 128 -3.99 7.29 6.43
C LYS A 128 -4.88 6.83 7.59
N ALA A 129 -5.24 5.55 7.58
CA ALA A 129 -6.11 4.93 8.58
C ALA A 129 -5.31 4.17 9.66
N THR A 130 -5.72 4.30 10.92
CA THR A 130 -5.35 3.35 11.99
C THR A 130 -6.62 2.65 12.50
N PHE A 131 -6.80 1.39 12.13
CA PHE A 131 -7.88 0.54 12.63
C PHE A 131 -7.55 0.01 14.02
N VAL A 132 -8.51 0.15 14.94
CA VAL A 132 -8.42 -0.35 16.32
C VAL A 132 -9.59 -1.28 16.56
N ASN A 133 -9.29 -2.54 16.86
CA ASN A 133 -10.27 -3.48 17.38
C ASN A 133 -10.34 -3.35 18.92
N LYS A 134 -11.56 -3.28 19.47
CA LYS A 134 -11.84 -3.34 20.92
C LYS A 134 -12.16 -4.74 21.44
N ASP A 135 -12.59 -5.62 20.54
CA ASP A 135 -13.18 -6.93 20.84
C ASP A 135 -12.36 -8.03 20.13
N ASP A 136 -12.83 -9.28 20.12
CA ASP A 136 -12.18 -10.38 19.38
C ASP A 136 -12.30 -10.22 17.84
N SER A 137 -11.74 -11.17 17.08
CA SER A 137 -11.46 -11.04 15.63
C SER A 137 -12.63 -10.49 14.81
N LYS A 138 -12.34 -9.46 14.01
CA LYS A 138 -13.31 -8.82 13.11
C LYS A 138 -12.99 -9.09 11.66
N TYR A 139 -14.01 -9.51 10.92
CA TYR A 139 -13.93 -9.65 9.48
C TYR A 139 -14.06 -8.28 8.80
N ILE A 140 -13.08 -7.91 7.99
CA ILE A 140 -13.12 -6.69 7.18
C ILE A 140 -12.53 -6.93 5.78
N LYS A 141 -13.16 -6.35 4.75
CA LYS A 141 -12.50 -6.17 3.45
C LYS A 141 -11.96 -4.75 3.35
N VAL A 142 -10.71 -4.62 2.91
CA VAL A 142 -10.04 -3.33 2.73
C VAL A 142 -9.61 -3.22 1.29
N ILE A 143 -10.19 -2.26 0.55
CA ILE A 143 -9.89 -1.99 -0.85
C ILE A 143 -9.15 -0.66 -0.91
N LYS A 144 -7.84 -0.70 -1.18
CA LYS A 144 -7.04 0.51 -1.45
C LYS A 144 -7.23 0.85 -2.93
N ASN A 145 -7.96 1.93 -3.21
CA ASN A 145 -8.40 2.27 -4.57
C ASN A 145 -7.27 2.94 -5.38
N GLY A 146 -6.25 2.17 -5.73
CA GLY A 146 -5.18 2.59 -6.63
C GLY A 146 -4.24 3.66 -6.06
N PRO A 147 -3.54 4.40 -6.93
CA PRO A 147 -2.41 5.23 -6.52
C PRO A 147 -2.82 6.59 -5.97
N THR A 148 -2.34 6.85 -4.76
CA THR A 148 -2.58 8.06 -3.99
C THR A 148 -1.31 8.90 -3.95
N ASN A 149 -1.42 10.23 -3.87
CA ASN A 149 -0.25 11.11 -3.80
C ASN A 149 0.31 11.25 -2.38
N GLN A 150 -0.01 10.30 -1.50
CA GLN A 150 0.37 10.24 -0.08
C GLN A 150 0.57 8.79 0.37
N LEU A 151 1.35 8.64 1.43
CA LEU A 151 1.83 7.35 1.93
C LEU A 151 0.79 6.66 2.82
N ASN A 152 -0.20 6.05 2.17
CA ASN A 152 -1.38 5.46 2.82
C ASN A 152 -1.13 4.02 3.28
N THR A 153 -0.20 3.89 4.23
CA THR A 153 -0.06 2.70 5.08
C THR A 153 -1.27 2.60 6.00
N ILE A 154 -1.87 1.41 6.07
CA ILE A 154 -2.99 1.12 6.96
C ILE A 154 -2.48 0.37 8.19
N THR A 155 -2.63 0.97 9.37
CA THR A 155 -2.20 0.36 10.64
C THR A 155 -3.35 -0.39 11.29
N PHE A 156 -3.12 -1.60 11.79
CA PHE A 156 -4.09 -2.39 12.56
C PHE A 156 -3.59 -2.63 13.99
N LYS A 157 -4.52 -2.63 14.95
CA LYS A 157 -4.26 -2.90 16.38
C LYS A 157 -5.36 -3.78 16.96
N GLY A 158 -4.98 -4.91 17.56
CA GLY A 158 -5.91 -5.99 17.91
C GLY A 158 -6.23 -6.88 16.70
N LEU A 159 -6.88 -8.02 16.95
CA LEU A 159 -7.02 -9.10 15.98
C LEU A 159 -7.98 -8.76 14.82
N PHE A 160 -7.53 -8.94 13.58
CA PHE A 160 -8.34 -8.78 12.36
C PHE A 160 -8.19 -9.96 11.40
N ASN A 161 -9.29 -10.32 10.74
CA ASN A 161 -9.29 -11.10 9.50
C ASN A 161 -9.51 -10.15 8.33
N VAL A 162 -8.50 -10.00 7.47
CA VAL A 162 -8.49 -9.02 6.37
C VAL A 162 -8.55 -9.75 5.02
N ASN A 163 -9.60 -9.48 4.27
CA ASN A 163 -9.71 -9.88 2.86
C ASN A 163 -8.84 -8.92 2.02
N PRO A 164 -7.93 -9.40 1.14
CA PRO A 164 -6.83 -8.58 0.63
C PRO A 164 -7.19 -7.29 -0.12
N ILE A 165 -6.23 -6.38 -0.03
CA ILE A 165 -6.17 -5.17 -0.85
C ILE A 165 -5.86 -5.58 -2.30
N THR A 166 -6.79 -5.26 -3.19
CA THR A 166 -6.65 -5.46 -4.64
C THR A 166 -6.33 -4.13 -5.33
N PHE A 167 -5.30 -4.10 -6.16
CA PHE A 167 -5.02 -2.97 -7.06
C PHE A 167 -5.66 -3.21 -8.44
N THR A 168 -5.42 -2.28 -9.36
CA THR A 168 -5.89 -2.33 -10.76
C THR A 168 -4.77 -2.09 -11.77
N VAL A 169 -3.50 -2.17 -11.32
CA VAL A 169 -2.29 -1.81 -12.06
C VAL A 169 -1.09 -2.60 -11.55
N ASN A 170 -0.18 -3.00 -12.46
CA ASN A 170 1.10 -3.64 -12.12
C ASN A 170 1.93 -2.71 -11.22
N ALA A 171 2.10 -3.10 -9.96
CA ALA A 171 2.70 -2.25 -8.95
C ALA A 171 3.15 -3.01 -7.71
N CYS A 172 4.01 -2.38 -6.91
CA CYS A 172 4.43 -2.85 -5.59
C CYS A 172 4.32 -1.69 -4.57
N ASP A 173 3.62 -1.93 -3.45
CA ASP A 173 3.24 -0.92 -2.46
C ASP A 173 3.31 -1.46 -1.02
N TYR A 174 3.68 -0.60 -0.07
CA TYR A 174 3.64 -0.88 1.37
C TYR A 174 2.25 -0.56 1.93
N VAL A 175 1.40 -1.59 2.00
CA VAL A 175 -0.04 -1.41 2.21
C VAL A 175 -0.48 -1.43 3.66
N MET A 176 0.06 -2.33 4.49
CA MET A 176 -0.48 -2.59 5.83
C MET A 176 0.62 -2.87 6.86
N THR A 177 0.33 -2.58 8.13
CA THR A 177 1.16 -3.00 9.28
C THR A 177 0.30 -3.29 10.51
N GLY A 178 0.72 -4.25 11.31
CA GLY A 178 0.02 -4.72 12.50
C GLY A 178 0.36 -6.17 12.77
N ASN A 179 0.52 -6.53 14.03
CA ASN A 179 1.04 -7.84 14.41
C ASN A 179 -0.04 -8.93 14.46
N ASP A 180 -1.31 -8.52 14.63
CA ASP A 180 -2.46 -9.41 14.84
C ASP A 180 -3.35 -9.50 13.58
N ILE A 181 -2.74 -9.66 12.40
CA ILE A 181 -3.46 -9.71 11.11
C ILE A 181 -3.44 -11.12 10.51
N THR A 182 -4.64 -11.67 10.29
CA THR A 182 -4.86 -12.86 9.46
C THR A 182 -5.27 -12.44 8.05
N LEU A 183 -4.59 -12.94 7.02
CA LEU A 183 -4.95 -12.72 5.61
C LEU A 183 -5.60 -13.98 5.03
N GLU A 184 -6.81 -13.84 4.47
CA GLU A 184 -7.58 -14.98 3.92
C GLU A 184 -7.07 -15.47 2.57
N ASP A 185 -6.65 -14.53 1.73
CA ASP A 185 -5.89 -14.78 0.51
C ASP A 185 -4.54 -14.08 0.65
N GLN A 186 -3.51 -14.64 0.03
CA GLN A 186 -2.14 -14.15 0.06
C GLN A 186 -1.58 -14.00 -1.36
N SER A 187 -2.44 -14.10 -2.38
CA SER A 187 -2.09 -13.73 -3.75
C SER A 187 -1.50 -12.32 -3.78
N HIS A 188 -0.27 -12.20 -4.27
CA HIS A 188 0.48 -10.95 -4.38
C HIS A 188 0.78 -10.22 -3.06
N VAL A 189 0.53 -10.82 -1.88
CA VAL A 189 0.81 -10.19 -0.58
C VAL A 189 2.00 -10.84 0.12
N TYR A 190 3.01 -10.02 0.47
CA TYR A 190 4.28 -10.45 1.03
C TYR A 190 4.48 -9.87 2.43
N LYS A 191 4.92 -10.71 3.37
CA LYS A 191 5.18 -10.35 4.78
C LYS A 191 6.65 -10.03 5.01
N LEU A 192 6.92 -8.90 5.66
CA LEU A 192 8.18 -8.57 6.33
C LEU A 192 7.95 -8.52 7.85
N GLU A 193 8.95 -8.93 8.62
CA GLU A 193 8.96 -8.82 10.07
C GLU A 193 10.31 -8.24 10.50
N CYS A 194 10.29 -7.10 11.17
CA CYS A 194 11.49 -6.36 11.59
C CYS A 194 11.16 -5.53 12.84
N ASP A 195 12.06 -5.49 13.83
CA ASP A 195 11.87 -4.76 15.11
C ASP A 195 10.50 -4.97 15.79
N ASN A 196 10.03 -6.22 15.83
CA ASN A 196 8.72 -6.63 16.34
C ASN A 196 7.52 -5.92 15.68
N GLN A 197 7.69 -5.41 14.45
CA GLN A 197 6.62 -4.91 13.59
C GLN A 197 6.46 -5.83 12.38
N ILE A 198 5.24 -6.29 12.14
CA ILE A 198 4.89 -6.97 10.90
C ILE A 198 4.39 -5.94 9.89
N LYS A 199 4.91 -6.03 8.66
CA LYS A 199 4.63 -5.15 7.53
C LYS A 199 4.24 -6.00 6.32
N TYR A 200 3.25 -5.55 5.57
CA TYR A 200 2.72 -6.25 4.42
C TYR A 200 2.81 -5.39 3.17
N PHE A 201 3.33 -5.98 2.10
CA PHE A 201 3.44 -5.39 0.77
C PHE A 201 2.48 -6.09 -0.18
N TYR A 202 1.84 -5.34 -1.08
CA TYR A 202 1.13 -5.91 -2.22
C TYR A 202 1.97 -5.67 -3.47
N CYS A 203 2.29 -6.71 -4.24
CA CYS A 203 3.11 -6.61 -5.45
C CYS A 203 2.55 -7.49 -6.60
N GLU A 204 1.93 -6.85 -7.58
CA GLU A 204 1.36 -7.43 -8.81
C GLU A 204 2.25 -7.10 -10.02
N GLY A 205 2.43 -8.04 -10.96
CA GLY A 205 3.32 -7.87 -12.11
C GLY A 205 4.81 -8.18 -11.84
N VAL A 206 5.09 -8.86 -10.73
CA VAL A 206 6.41 -9.37 -10.33
C VAL A 206 6.53 -10.87 -10.60
N SER A 207 7.76 -11.38 -10.80
CA SER A 207 8.07 -12.81 -10.77
C SER A 207 8.63 -13.27 -9.42
N HIS A 208 9.24 -12.36 -8.67
CA HIS A 208 9.84 -12.65 -7.37
C HIS A 208 9.80 -11.40 -6.48
N VAL A 209 9.65 -11.63 -5.17
CA VAL A 209 9.72 -10.62 -4.11
C VAL A 209 10.38 -11.27 -2.89
N GLU A 210 11.42 -10.66 -2.36
CA GLU A 210 12.10 -11.09 -1.14
C GLU A 210 12.17 -9.91 -0.13
N PRO A 211 11.27 -9.85 0.86
CA PRO A 211 11.37 -8.90 1.95
C PRO A 211 12.46 -9.33 2.94
N GLN A 212 13.37 -8.42 3.26
CA GLN A 212 14.53 -8.66 4.13
C GLN A 212 14.57 -7.67 5.31
N CYS A 213 14.95 -8.17 6.48
CA CYS A 213 15.33 -7.39 7.66
C CYS A 213 16.76 -7.80 8.03
N LEU A 214 17.74 -6.94 7.76
CA LEU A 214 19.17 -7.21 7.99
C LEU A 214 19.78 -6.04 8.74
N ASP A 215 20.38 -6.30 9.92
CA ASP A 215 20.92 -5.27 10.82
C ASP A 215 19.94 -4.11 11.10
N ASN A 216 18.67 -4.48 11.32
CA ASN A 216 17.49 -3.59 11.47
C ASN A 216 17.23 -2.66 10.26
N GLN A 217 17.84 -2.93 9.10
CA GLN A 217 17.53 -2.27 7.84
C GLN A 217 16.47 -3.06 7.08
N GLU A 218 15.32 -2.43 6.85
CA GLU A 218 14.24 -2.97 6.05
C GLU A 218 14.53 -2.80 4.55
N LYS A 219 14.47 -3.90 3.80
CA LYS A 219 14.72 -3.95 2.36
C LYS A 219 13.69 -4.86 1.69
N VAL A 220 13.36 -4.59 0.42
CA VAL A 220 12.55 -5.50 -0.41
C VAL A 220 13.20 -5.62 -1.78
N LEU A 221 13.65 -6.83 -2.10
CA LEU A 221 14.13 -7.19 -3.43
C LEU A 221 12.94 -7.56 -4.32
N ILE A 222 12.88 -7.07 -5.56
CA ILE A 222 11.83 -7.42 -6.52
C ILE A 222 12.40 -7.70 -7.92
N ASP A 223 11.85 -8.74 -8.56
CA ASP A 223 12.00 -8.99 -9.99
C ASP A 223 10.68 -8.71 -10.72
N ILE A 224 10.71 -7.78 -11.67
CA ILE A 224 9.52 -7.32 -12.40
C ILE A 224 9.34 -8.15 -13.68
N SER A 225 8.22 -8.86 -13.79
CA SER A 225 7.98 -9.80 -14.89
C SER A 225 7.25 -9.19 -16.09
N VAL A 226 6.56 -8.06 -15.91
CA VAL A 226 5.75 -7.40 -16.94
C VAL A 226 6.57 -6.59 -17.94
N ASN A 227 6.11 -6.56 -19.20
CA ASN A 227 6.77 -5.86 -20.32
C ASN A 227 6.31 -4.39 -20.50
N ASP A 228 5.47 -3.89 -19.60
CA ASP A 228 4.77 -2.60 -19.68
C ASP A 228 5.28 -1.64 -18.58
N VAL A 229 4.51 -0.61 -18.23
CA VAL A 229 4.76 0.23 -17.05
C VAL A 229 4.53 -0.57 -15.77
N PHE A 230 5.53 -0.57 -14.89
CA PHE A 230 5.43 -1.05 -13.51
C PHE A 230 5.58 0.12 -12.54
N THR A 231 4.79 0.19 -11.47
CA THR A 231 4.88 1.30 -10.49
C THR A 231 5.29 0.85 -9.08
N ILE A 232 6.39 1.40 -8.58
CA ILE A 232 6.75 1.35 -7.16
C ILE A 232 6.09 2.55 -6.47
N TYR A 233 5.32 2.29 -5.42
CA TYR A 233 4.68 3.34 -4.61
C TYR A 233 5.54 3.71 -3.40
N GLY A 234 5.45 5.00 -3.02
CA GLY A 234 6.31 5.63 -2.02
C GLY A 234 6.49 4.80 -0.75
N SER A 235 7.71 4.35 -0.52
CA SER A 235 8.08 3.36 0.49
C SER A 235 9.24 3.92 1.32
N SER A 236 9.08 3.94 2.66
CA SER A 236 10.17 4.27 3.58
C SER A 236 11.11 3.09 3.84
N ILE A 237 11.11 2.11 2.94
CA ILE A 237 11.82 0.83 3.01
C ILE A 237 12.57 0.69 1.69
N GLN A 238 13.84 0.27 1.73
CA GLN A 238 14.68 0.29 0.54
C GLN A 238 14.20 -0.75 -0.48
N THR A 239 13.65 -0.31 -1.61
CA THR A 239 13.24 -1.19 -2.70
C THR A 239 14.42 -1.40 -3.63
N ILE A 240 14.77 -2.66 -3.88
CA ILE A 240 15.86 -3.06 -4.78
C ILE A 240 15.22 -3.80 -5.96
N VAL A 241 15.38 -3.28 -7.17
CA VAL A 241 14.95 -3.95 -8.41
C VAL A 241 16.15 -4.67 -9.00
N SER A 242 16.17 -6.00 -8.90
CA SER A 242 17.26 -6.88 -9.37
C SER A 242 17.09 -7.38 -10.79
N ASN A 243 15.85 -7.49 -11.26
CA ASN A 243 15.53 -7.87 -12.63
C ASN A 243 14.24 -7.18 -13.09
N SER A 244 14.12 -6.89 -14.38
CA SER A 244 12.95 -6.21 -14.93
C SER A 244 12.83 -6.37 -16.44
N ASN A 245 11.65 -6.81 -16.89
CA ASN A 245 11.24 -6.69 -18.29
C ASN A 245 10.53 -5.35 -18.59
N ALA A 246 10.32 -4.48 -17.59
CA ALA A 246 9.45 -3.33 -17.70
C ALA A 246 10.04 -2.23 -18.59
N SER A 247 9.32 -1.87 -19.66
CA SER A 247 9.69 -0.78 -20.56
C SER A 247 9.69 0.60 -19.88
N THR A 248 9.01 0.74 -18.74
CA THR A 248 9.13 1.88 -17.83
C THR A 248 8.96 1.45 -16.38
N ILE A 249 9.95 1.75 -15.54
CA ILE A 249 9.81 1.72 -14.08
C ILE A 249 9.35 3.11 -13.63
N LYS A 250 8.17 3.19 -13.03
CA LYS A 250 7.66 4.41 -12.40
C LYS A 250 7.90 4.35 -10.89
N ILE A 251 8.43 5.41 -10.31
CA ILE A 251 8.44 5.64 -8.86
C ILE A 251 7.43 6.74 -8.57
N ASN A 252 6.43 6.47 -7.73
CA ASN A 252 5.41 7.44 -7.34
C ASN A 252 5.60 7.85 -5.88
N SER A 253 6.41 8.87 -5.70
CA SER A 253 6.95 9.33 -4.44
C SER A 253 5.95 10.11 -3.60
N ALA A 254 6.00 9.94 -2.28
CA ALA A 254 5.29 10.76 -1.32
C ALA A 254 6.18 11.94 -0.87
N ASN A 255 5.66 13.17 -0.91
CA ASN A 255 6.41 14.40 -0.61
C ASN A 255 6.93 14.48 0.84
N ASP A 256 6.42 13.64 1.74
CA ASP A 256 6.57 13.73 3.20
C ASP A 256 7.47 12.66 3.84
N LYS A 257 8.20 11.86 3.04
CA LYS A 257 9.19 10.90 3.55
C LYS A 257 10.47 10.80 2.72
N SER A 258 11.50 10.26 3.36
CA SER A 258 12.66 9.72 2.68
C SER A 258 12.32 8.44 1.91
N GLU A 259 12.81 8.36 0.68
CA GLU A 259 12.66 7.21 -0.19
C GLU A 259 14.03 6.81 -0.74
N ASN A 260 14.22 5.51 -0.99
CA ASN A 260 15.48 4.96 -1.47
C ASN A 260 15.16 3.75 -2.36
N VAL A 261 15.21 3.95 -3.68
CA VAL A 261 14.98 2.90 -4.68
C VAL A 261 16.27 2.67 -5.45
N LEU A 262 16.77 1.45 -5.37
CA LEU A 262 17.97 0.99 -6.05
C LEU A 262 17.55 0.12 -7.24
N ILE A 263 17.89 0.51 -8.45
CA ILE A 263 17.63 -0.26 -9.67
C ILE A 263 18.99 -0.76 -10.17
N SER A 264 19.22 -2.07 -10.09
CA SER A 264 20.44 -2.73 -10.54
C SER A 264 20.05 -3.88 -11.46
N LEU A 265 20.11 -3.63 -12.76
CA LEU A 265 19.53 -4.48 -13.79
C LEU A 265 20.61 -5.00 -14.73
N GLN A 266 20.38 -6.19 -15.29
CA GLN A 266 21.16 -6.67 -16.44
C GLN A 266 20.89 -5.81 -17.68
N PRO A 267 21.79 -5.79 -18.68
CA PRO A 267 21.69 -4.91 -19.85
C PRO A 267 20.36 -4.99 -20.60
N HIS A 268 19.48 -4.02 -20.36
CA HIS A 268 18.15 -3.87 -20.95
C HIS A 268 17.79 -2.39 -21.01
N SER A 269 17.13 -1.94 -22.08
CA SER A 269 16.80 -0.53 -22.29
C SER A 269 15.44 -0.17 -21.69
N TYR A 270 15.43 0.41 -20.49
CA TYR A 270 14.22 0.86 -19.79
C TYR A 270 14.18 2.38 -19.59
N ASN A 271 13.03 2.91 -19.22
CA ASN A 271 12.88 4.31 -18.79
C ASN A 271 12.57 4.37 -17.29
N LEU A 272 13.11 5.34 -16.59
CA LEU A 272 12.77 5.63 -15.19
C LEU A 272 11.97 6.93 -15.12
N ARG A 273 10.77 6.87 -14.52
CA ARG A 273 9.93 8.05 -14.28
C ARG A 273 9.63 8.20 -12.79
N VAL A 274 10.24 9.18 -12.15
CA VAL A 274 9.96 9.55 -10.76
C VAL A 274 8.97 10.71 -10.74
N ILE A 275 7.91 10.61 -9.92
CA ILE A 275 6.88 11.65 -9.78
C ILE A 275 6.58 11.87 -8.30
N ASN A 276 6.48 13.12 -7.84
CA ASN A 276 5.75 13.50 -6.61
C ASN A 276 4.77 14.65 -6.94
N LYS A 277 4.00 15.17 -5.97
CA LYS A 277 2.98 16.23 -6.22
C LYS A 277 3.51 17.49 -6.92
N GLU A 278 4.81 17.77 -6.81
CA GLU A 278 5.43 19.05 -7.20
C GLU A 278 6.44 18.92 -8.35
N SER A 279 6.82 17.72 -8.79
CA SER A 279 7.84 17.51 -9.84
C SER A 279 7.83 16.12 -10.46
N THR A 280 8.24 16.04 -11.73
CA THR A 280 8.66 14.80 -12.39
C THR A 280 10.15 14.87 -12.72
N VAL A 281 10.83 13.72 -12.58
CA VAL A 281 12.15 13.45 -13.19
C VAL A 281 11.99 12.27 -14.14
N TYR A 282 12.54 12.38 -15.34
CA TYR A 282 12.45 11.35 -16.38
C TYR A 282 13.84 11.04 -16.95
N ALA A 283 14.35 9.84 -16.68
CA ALA A 283 15.59 9.32 -17.26
C ALA A 283 15.24 8.31 -18.36
N SER A 284 15.72 8.55 -19.58
CA SER A 284 15.35 7.76 -20.77
C SER A 284 16.46 6.79 -21.20
N LYS A 285 16.04 5.61 -21.67
CA LYS A 285 16.90 4.51 -22.14
C LYS A 285 18.13 4.31 -21.24
N ILE A 286 17.88 3.92 -20.00
CA ILE A 286 18.94 3.38 -19.14
C ILE A 286 19.22 1.98 -19.67
N ILE A 287 20.46 1.71 -20.10
CA ILE A 287 20.82 0.49 -20.86
C ILE A 287 21.52 -0.57 -20.00
N ASP A 288 22.36 -0.16 -19.06
CA ASP A 288 23.25 -1.03 -18.25
C ASP A 288 23.72 -0.25 -17.01
N GLY A 289 24.08 -0.92 -15.92
CA GLY A 289 24.54 -0.33 -14.67
C GLY A 289 23.43 0.04 -13.67
N THR A 290 23.84 0.70 -12.58
CA THR A 290 23.02 0.95 -11.38
C THR A 290 22.44 2.37 -11.35
N VAL A 291 21.17 2.50 -11.00
CA VAL A 291 20.51 3.79 -10.73
C VAL A 291 19.92 3.75 -9.32
N GLN A 292 20.48 4.55 -8.40
CA GLN A 292 19.88 4.80 -7.11
C GLN A 292 19.14 6.15 -7.15
N PHE A 293 17.82 6.12 -6.99
CA PHE A 293 17.05 7.31 -6.65
C PHE A 293 16.89 7.39 -5.13
N SER A 294 17.23 8.55 -4.55
CA SER A 294 16.91 8.86 -3.17
C SER A 294 16.27 10.25 -3.03
N GLN A 295 15.24 10.32 -2.18
CA GLN A 295 14.60 11.57 -1.77
C GLN A 295 14.83 11.76 -0.27
N SER A 296 15.13 12.99 0.15
CA SER A 296 15.11 13.42 1.55
C SER A 296 14.46 14.81 1.62
N THR A 297 15.22 15.85 1.95
CA THR A 297 14.91 17.26 1.69
C THR A 297 15.17 17.63 0.22
N THR A 298 16.13 16.95 -0.41
CA THR A 298 16.51 17.10 -1.83
C THR A 298 16.17 15.84 -2.62
N TRP A 299 16.13 15.96 -3.95
CA TRP A 299 16.09 14.81 -4.85
C TRP A 299 17.52 14.50 -5.28
N LYS A 300 17.93 13.22 -5.21
CA LYS A 300 19.26 12.77 -5.61
C LYS A 300 19.17 11.54 -6.51
N ILE A 301 19.86 11.57 -7.65
CA ILE A 301 20.16 10.39 -8.45
C ILE A 301 21.68 10.13 -8.37
N THR A 302 22.03 8.95 -7.88
CA THR A 302 23.42 8.45 -7.88
C THR A 302 23.49 7.29 -8.85
N THR A 303 24.37 7.36 -9.85
CA THR A 303 24.37 6.36 -10.94
C THR A 303 25.70 6.29 -11.70
N ASP A 304 26.13 5.06 -11.99
CA ASP A 304 27.18 4.73 -12.96
C ASP A 304 26.60 4.36 -14.35
N ALA A 305 25.27 4.31 -14.46
CA ALA A 305 24.54 3.66 -15.55
C ALA A 305 24.63 4.36 -16.91
N LEU A 306 24.38 3.56 -17.96
CA LEU A 306 24.30 4.02 -19.34
C LEU A 306 22.96 4.70 -19.64
N ILE A 307 22.81 5.94 -19.17
CA ILE A 307 21.64 6.80 -19.44
C ILE A 307 21.86 7.68 -20.69
N ASP A 308 20.83 7.84 -21.52
CA ASP A 308 20.84 8.64 -22.76
C ASP A 308 20.44 10.11 -22.51
N SER A 309 19.49 10.36 -21.60
CA SER A 309 19.08 11.70 -21.15
C SER A 309 18.37 11.67 -19.80
N ILE A 310 18.53 12.72 -18.99
CA ILE A 310 17.66 13.01 -17.83
C ILE A 310 17.00 14.37 -18.06
N LEU A 311 15.67 14.42 -17.93
CA LEU A 311 14.83 15.62 -17.93
C LEU A 311 14.29 15.86 -16.51
N VAL A 312 14.18 17.13 -16.11
CA VAL A 312 13.67 17.59 -14.82
C VAL A 312 12.74 18.78 -15.08
N ASP A 313 11.56 18.80 -14.47
CA ASP A 313 10.57 19.85 -14.75
C ASP A 313 10.85 21.17 -13.99
N GLU A 314 10.80 21.18 -12.64
CA GLU A 314 10.85 22.45 -11.87
C GLU A 314 11.71 22.49 -10.59
N LYS A 315 12.07 21.34 -9.98
CA LYS A 315 12.91 21.30 -8.75
C LYS A 315 14.38 21.01 -9.02
N ASP A 316 15.21 21.39 -8.05
CA ASP A 316 16.63 21.06 -8.01
C ASP A 316 16.86 19.57 -7.75
N LEU A 317 17.31 18.86 -8.79
CA LEU A 317 17.82 17.48 -8.72
C LEU A 317 19.34 17.50 -8.55
N ILE A 318 19.86 16.79 -7.55
CA ILE A 318 21.29 16.49 -7.43
C ILE A 318 21.59 15.23 -8.24
N VAL A 319 22.61 15.27 -9.09
CA VAL A 319 23.08 14.13 -9.89
C VAL A 319 24.55 13.86 -9.64
N VAL A 320 24.89 12.60 -9.35
CA VAL A 320 26.24 12.15 -8.95
C VAL A 320 26.65 10.89 -9.72
N GLY A 321 27.92 10.82 -10.14
CA GLY A 321 28.55 9.57 -10.62
C GLY A 321 28.56 9.33 -12.14
N MET A 322 27.94 10.19 -12.94
CA MET A 322 27.62 9.93 -14.36
C MET A 322 28.80 9.81 -15.37
N ASN A 323 30.04 9.64 -14.92
CA ASN A 323 31.25 9.31 -15.70
C ASN A 323 31.45 10.01 -17.07
N GLY A 324 31.06 11.27 -17.20
CA GLY A 324 31.19 12.08 -18.42
C GLY A 324 29.99 12.02 -19.36
N LYS A 325 28.82 11.63 -18.87
CA LYS A 325 27.58 11.51 -19.65
C LYS A 325 26.76 12.79 -19.69
N LYS A 326 25.97 12.92 -20.77
CA LYS A 326 25.13 14.08 -21.04
C LYS A 326 23.83 14.06 -20.23
N ILE A 327 23.49 15.20 -19.65
CA ILE A 327 22.19 15.49 -19.02
C ILE A 327 21.54 16.62 -19.84
N ASN A 328 20.21 16.58 -20.04
CA ASN A 328 19.51 17.55 -20.88
C ASN A 328 18.34 18.17 -20.10
N ASN A 329 18.63 19.25 -19.40
CA ASN A 329 17.62 20.09 -18.74
C ASN A 329 16.98 21.02 -19.80
N ASN A 330 15.80 21.56 -19.51
CA ASN A 330 15.14 22.62 -20.29
C ASN A 330 16.06 23.84 -20.56
N ASN A 331 17.08 24.04 -19.71
CA ASN A 331 18.08 25.11 -19.82
C ASN A 331 19.34 24.74 -20.64
N GLY A 332 19.56 23.47 -21.00
CA GLY A 332 20.72 23.06 -21.81
C GLY A 332 21.22 21.63 -21.59
N VAL A 333 22.23 21.27 -22.39
CA VAL A 333 22.93 19.97 -22.31
C VAL A 333 24.26 20.15 -21.57
N TYR A 334 24.41 19.43 -20.46
CA TYR A 334 25.58 19.44 -19.57
C TYR A 334 26.24 18.06 -19.51
N SER A 335 27.44 17.94 -18.93
CA SER A 335 28.12 16.66 -18.68
C SER A 335 28.56 16.51 -17.23
N VAL A 336 28.34 15.33 -16.62
CA VAL A 336 28.55 15.11 -15.16
C VAL A 336 29.31 13.80 -14.89
N GLY A 337 30.03 13.74 -13.77
CA GLY A 337 30.92 12.66 -13.33
C GLY A 337 32.39 12.92 -13.66
N ILE A 338 33.25 11.92 -13.44
CA ILE A 338 34.73 12.06 -13.45
C ILE A 338 35.29 12.67 -14.76
N ASN A 339 34.65 12.38 -15.90
CA ASN A 339 35.03 12.92 -17.22
C ASN A 339 34.08 14.06 -17.71
N GLY A 340 33.33 14.67 -16.79
CA GLY A 340 32.31 15.69 -17.07
C GLY A 340 32.79 17.13 -16.90
N GLN A 341 31.84 18.05 -16.80
CA GLN A 341 32.07 19.45 -16.40
C GLN A 341 32.12 19.61 -14.87
N CYS A 342 31.46 18.70 -14.16
CA CYS A 342 31.40 18.60 -12.70
C CYS A 342 31.36 17.12 -12.31
N GLU A 343 31.92 16.74 -11.17
CA GLU A 343 31.78 15.37 -10.63
C GLU A 343 30.35 15.10 -10.12
N ALA A 344 29.81 16.06 -9.36
CA ALA A 344 28.40 16.16 -9.00
C ALA A 344 27.80 17.48 -9.49
N ALA A 345 26.50 17.51 -9.79
CA ALA A 345 25.79 18.71 -10.23
C ALA A 345 24.40 18.86 -9.61
N GLN A 346 24.02 20.11 -9.30
CA GLN A 346 22.67 20.53 -8.96
C GLN A 346 21.99 21.04 -10.24
N ILE A 347 20.80 20.52 -10.53
CA ILE A 347 20.11 20.69 -11.81
C ILE A 347 18.66 21.09 -11.56
N GLY A 348 18.36 22.38 -11.74
CA GLY A 348 17.01 22.90 -11.61
C GLY A 348 16.85 24.16 -12.47
N LYS A 349 16.51 25.29 -11.86
CA LYS A 349 16.42 26.59 -12.56
C LYS A 349 17.76 27.06 -13.10
N GLU A 350 18.85 26.68 -12.45
CA GLU A 350 20.22 26.85 -12.92
C GLU A 350 20.95 25.50 -12.88
N PHE A 351 22.09 25.40 -13.57
CA PHE A 351 23.02 24.27 -13.47
C PHE A 351 24.25 24.71 -12.67
N LYS A 352 24.63 23.93 -11.66
CA LYS A 352 25.71 24.27 -10.74
C LYS A 352 26.54 23.03 -10.40
N CYS A 353 27.85 23.08 -10.62
CA CYS A 353 28.77 22.09 -10.07
C CYS A 353 28.73 22.12 -8.54
N ILE A 354 28.72 20.95 -7.90
CA ILE A 354 28.84 20.81 -6.45
C ILE A 354 30.09 20.01 -6.10
N SER A 355 30.73 20.32 -4.97
CA SER A 355 31.83 19.56 -4.39
C SER A 355 31.34 18.65 -3.27
N ASP A 356 31.93 17.47 -3.14
CA ASP A 356 31.48 16.41 -2.23
C ASP A 356 31.41 16.82 -0.75
N GLU A 357 32.26 17.75 -0.29
CA GLU A 357 32.22 18.30 1.07
C GLU A 357 30.83 18.85 1.44
N SER A 358 30.11 19.40 0.45
CA SER A 358 28.77 19.98 0.62
C SER A 358 27.60 18.99 0.43
N LEU A 359 27.89 17.71 0.15
CA LEU A 359 26.88 16.64 0.05
C LEU A 359 26.64 15.89 1.37
N SER A 360 27.21 16.39 2.48
CA SER A 360 27.03 15.82 3.82
C SER A 360 25.89 16.51 4.59
N ASP A 361 24.69 15.93 4.53
CA ASP A 361 23.51 16.31 5.34
C ASP A 361 23.72 15.99 6.83
N ASN A 362 24.70 16.63 7.47
CA ASN A 362 25.07 16.37 8.86
C ASN A 362 24.29 17.30 9.80
N SER A 363 23.07 16.87 10.17
CA SER A 363 22.15 17.63 11.02
C SER A 363 22.60 17.65 12.49
N SER A 364 23.58 18.50 12.82
CA SER A 364 23.97 18.84 14.20
C SER A 364 23.50 20.24 14.58
N GLU A 365 22.33 20.35 15.21
CA GLU A 365 21.87 21.63 15.78
C GLU A 365 22.72 22.04 17.00
N ASN A 366 22.94 23.36 17.14
CA ASN A 366 23.38 24.07 18.34
C ASN A 366 24.71 23.61 18.99
N SER A 367 25.73 24.47 18.97
CA SER A 367 25.72 25.54 19.98
C SER A 367 26.25 26.89 19.50
N GLU A 368 25.49 27.96 19.80
CA GLU A 368 26.07 29.30 19.89
C GLU A 368 26.92 29.42 21.17
N THR A 369 28.10 30.03 21.08
CA THR A 369 28.57 30.93 22.13
C THR A 369 29.52 31.97 21.55
N SER A 370 29.06 33.22 21.50
CA SER A 370 29.86 34.35 21.05
C SER A 370 30.86 34.79 22.12
N LEU A 371 32.15 34.83 21.79
CA LEU A 371 33.10 35.76 22.41
C LEU A 371 33.98 36.41 21.34
N SER A 372 33.95 37.73 21.31
CA SER A 372 34.81 38.58 20.50
C SER A 372 36.24 38.61 21.05
N ASN A 373 37.22 38.80 20.17
CA ASN A 373 38.38 39.63 20.48
C ASN A 373 39.00 40.22 19.21
N ASP A 374 39.00 41.54 19.11
CA ASP A 374 39.86 42.26 18.19
C ASP A 374 41.33 42.07 18.57
N SER A 375 42.22 41.90 17.59
CA SER A 375 43.54 42.52 17.64
C SER A 375 44.13 42.66 16.24
N SER A 376 44.35 43.89 15.82
CA SER A 376 45.00 44.26 14.57
C SER A 376 46.52 44.14 14.65
N SER A 377 47.16 43.68 13.58
CA SER A 377 48.53 44.08 13.23
C SER A 377 48.68 44.25 11.72
N ILE A 378 49.52 45.22 11.31
CA ILE A 378 49.71 45.65 9.92
C ILE A 378 51.20 45.69 9.62
N SER A 379 51.62 44.99 8.57
CA SER A 379 52.86 45.18 7.79
C SER A 379 52.81 44.17 6.62
N GLU A 380 52.56 44.55 5.37
CA GLU A 380 53.40 45.34 4.45
C GLU A 380 54.75 44.68 4.08
N SER A 381 54.99 44.54 2.77
CA SER A 381 56.28 44.37 2.08
C SER A 381 57.09 43.07 2.31
N SER A 382 57.91 42.58 1.37
CA SER A 382 57.97 42.74 -0.11
C SER A 382 59.00 41.77 -0.73
N GLU A 383 59.04 41.73 -2.06
CA GLU A 383 60.18 41.37 -2.94
C GLU A 383 60.56 39.89 -3.18
N ASN A 384 60.87 39.66 -4.47
CA ASN A 384 61.40 38.43 -5.06
C ASN A 384 62.81 38.10 -4.55
N VAL A 385 63.17 36.80 -4.59
CA VAL A 385 64.53 36.37 -4.96
C VAL A 385 64.43 35.17 -5.91
N ASP A 386 64.91 35.33 -7.15
CA ASP A 386 65.16 34.21 -8.06
C ASP A 386 66.43 33.44 -7.63
N SER A 387 66.45 32.12 -7.80
CA SER A 387 67.69 31.33 -7.84
C SER A 387 67.48 29.98 -8.54
N GLU A 388 68.03 29.86 -9.75
CA GLU A 388 68.17 28.59 -10.45
C GLU A 388 69.33 27.76 -9.87
N SER A 389 69.17 26.43 -9.76
CA SER A 389 70.34 25.53 -9.69
C SER A 389 70.06 24.11 -10.19
N HIS A 390 70.24 23.93 -11.50
CA HIS A 390 70.85 22.77 -12.18
C HIS A 390 71.14 21.44 -11.44
N PHE A 391 70.77 20.33 -12.13
CA PHE A 391 71.41 18.99 -12.13
C PHE A 391 71.36 18.18 -10.80
N SER A 392 71.28 16.84 -10.80
CA SER A 392 71.63 15.86 -11.85
C SER A 392 70.68 14.66 -11.88
N ASP A 393 70.68 13.93 -13.01
CA ASP A 393 70.14 12.57 -13.09
C ASP A 393 70.87 11.59 -12.15
N ASN A 394 70.21 10.50 -11.75
CA ASN A 394 70.78 9.17 -11.98
C ASN A 394 69.70 8.08 -12.08
N SER A 395 70.04 6.96 -12.71
CA SER A 395 69.10 5.88 -13.09
C SER A 395 69.26 4.61 -12.25
N SER A 396 68.43 3.59 -12.59
CA SER A 396 68.56 2.17 -12.19
C SER A 396 68.25 1.84 -10.72
N GLU A 397 67.83 0.62 -10.35
CA GLU A 397 67.73 -0.63 -11.14
C GLU A 397 66.54 -1.51 -10.71
N SER A 398 66.27 -2.55 -11.50
CA SER A 398 65.20 -3.55 -11.30
C SER A 398 65.38 -4.40 -10.03
N GLY A 399 64.29 -5.04 -9.58
CA GLY A 399 64.30 -5.94 -8.42
C GLY A 399 63.10 -6.89 -8.36
N ASP A 400 63.00 -7.80 -9.33
CA ASP A 400 62.04 -8.92 -9.27
C ASP A 400 62.42 -9.90 -8.14
N ASN A 401 61.42 -10.46 -7.45
CA ASN A 401 61.57 -11.80 -6.86
C ASN A 401 60.23 -12.50 -6.62
N GLU A 402 60.23 -13.83 -6.69
CA GLU A 402 59.02 -14.67 -6.76
C GLU A 402 58.61 -15.32 -5.43
N SER A 403 57.39 -15.86 -5.42
CA SER A 403 56.90 -16.95 -4.55
C SER A 403 56.60 -16.58 -3.08
N SER A 404 55.54 -17.10 -2.45
CA SER A 404 55.24 -18.53 -2.37
C SER A 404 53.76 -18.85 -2.12
N LEU A 405 53.39 -20.11 -2.38
CA LEU A 405 52.05 -20.68 -2.20
C LEU A 405 51.90 -21.35 -0.82
N SER A 406 50.71 -21.23 -0.22
CA SER A 406 50.20 -22.23 0.74
C SER A 406 48.68 -22.19 0.80
N ASN A 407 48.03 -23.31 0.47
CA ASN A 407 46.65 -23.60 0.86
C ASN A 407 46.59 -23.89 2.37
N ASP A 408 45.43 -23.68 2.99
CA ASP A 408 44.73 -24.59 3.93
C ASP A 408 43.71 -23.81 4.79
N SER A 409 42.62 -24.41 5.29
CA SER A 409 41.83 -25.57 4.82
C SER A 409 40.45 -25.52 5.51
N PHE A 410 39.44 -26.21 4.96
CA PHE A 410 38.11 -26.28 5.61
C PHE A 410 38.19 -27.04 6.94
N SER A 411 37.46 -26.56 7.97
CA SER A 411 37.24 -27.28 9.22
C SER A 411 35.78 -27.20 9.64
N SER A 412 35.14 -28.36 9.77
CA SER A 412 33.75 -28.54 10.19
C SER A 412 33.69 -28.92 11.67
N TYR A 413 32.70 -28.39 12.40
CA TYR A 413 32.36 -28.85 13.75
C TYR A 413 30.90 -29.29 13.83
N GLU A 414 30.70 -30.57 14.12
CA GLU A 414 29.42 -31.10 14.61
C GLU A 414 29.30 -30.87 16.13
N PRO A 415 28.08 -30.71 16.68
CA PRO A 415 27.86 -30.62 18.12
C PRO A 415 27.63 -32.00 18.76
N GLU A 416 28.51 -32.44 19.67
CA GLU A 416 28.24 -33.61 20.51
C GLU A 416 27.31 -33.28 21.70
N SER A 417 26.44 -34.23 22.02
CA SER A 417 25.50 -34.17 23.15
C SER A 417 26.14 -34.60 24.47
N SER A 418 25.76 -33.97 25.59
CA SER A 418 25.92 -34.60 26.92
C SER A 418 24.82 -34.22 27.92
N GLU A 419 24.20 -35.25 28.50
CA GLU A 419 23.56 -35.21 29.82
C GLU A 419 24.62 -35.65 30.89
N THR A 420 24.41 -35.68 32.22
CA THR A 420 23.23 -35.54 33.09
C THR A 420 23.68 -35.11 34.51
N SER A 421 22.73 -34.89 35.43
CA SER A 421 22.87 -34.97 36.92
C SER A 421 23.45 -33.75 37.66
N SER A 422 23.05 -33.41 38.92
CA SER A 422 21.86 -33.80 39.73
C SER A 422 21.72 -32.92 41.00
N SER A 423 20.68 -33.19 41.82
CA SER A 423 20.46 -32.73 43.22
C SER A 423 19.86 -31.31 43.40
N HIS A 424 19.05 -31.00 44.43
CA HIS A 424 18.05 -31.77 45.19
C HIS A 424 17.15 -30.78 45.99
N GLY A 425 15.88 -31.09 46.26
CA GLY A 425 15.03 -30.27 47.15
C GLY A 425 13.53 -30.52 46.98
N SER A 426 12.91 -31.16 47.98
CA SER A 426 11.53 -31.68 47.89
C SER A 426 10.63 -31.17 49.02
N THR A 427 9.39 -30.81 48.71
CA THR A 427 8.22 -30.99 49.60
C THR A 427 6.90 -31.02 48.84
N GLU A 428 6.28 -32.20 48.85
CA GLU A 428 4.86 -32.53 49.15
C GLU A 428 3.78 -31.43 48.94
N THR A 429 2.60 -31.74 48.38
CA THR A 429 1.60 -32.66 48.99
C THR A 429 0.52 -33.14 47.98
N SER A 430 -0.06 -34.32 48.24
CA SER A 430 -1.19 -35.08 47.60
C SER A 430 -2.28 -34.31 46.81
N SER A 431 -3.00 -34.88 45.82
CA SER A 431 -3.04 -36.21 45.14
C SER A 431 -3.94 -36.12 43.87
N GLU A 432 -4.49 -37.13 43.15
CA GLU A 432 -4.69 -38.58 43.37
C GLU A 432 -4.82 -39.45 42.06
N THR A 433 -5.85 -40.30 41.92
CA THR A 433 -6.06 -41.37 40.89
C THR A 433 -7.35 -41.08 40.06
N SER A 434 -7.68 -41.68 38.90
CA SER A 434 -7.31 -42.99 38.33
C SER A 434 -7.55 -43.19 36.80
N LYS A 435 -6.63 -43.96 36.19
CA LYS A 435 -6.76 -45.15 35.28
C LYS A 435 -8.02 -45.29 34.37
N THR A 436 -7.94 -45.86 33.16
CA THR A 436 -7.57 -47.29 32.92
C THR A 436 -7.33 -47.69 31.44
N GLN A 437 -6.22 -48.41 31.19
CA GLN A 437 -5.87 -49.36 30.10
C GLN A 437 -5.87 -48.97 28.60
N SER A 438 -4.88 -49.55 27.92
CA SER A 438 -4.63 -49.61 26.48
C SER A 438 -4.77 -51.05 25.95
N SER A 439 -4.87 -51.20 24.62
CA SER A 439 -4.64 -52.46 23.89
C SER A 439 -4.23 -52.16 22.44
N GLU A 440 -3.03 -52.56 22.03
CA GLU A 440 -2.60 -52.58 20.63
C GLU A 440 -2.84 -53.95 19.98
N SER A 441 -3.07 -54.00 18.67
CA SER A 441 -2.72 -55.17 17.85
C SER A 441 -2.55 -54.80 16.37
N ASN A 442 -1.46 -55.30 15.76
CA ASN A 442 -1.14 -55.15 14.34
C ASN A 442 -1.23 -56.49 13.62
N SER A 443 -1.78 -56.52 12.41
CA SER A 443 -1.25 -57.38 11.32
C SER A 443 -1.71 -56.93 9.93
N MET A 444 -0.84 -57.08 8.94
CA MET A 444 -1.17 -57.10 7.51
C MET A 444 -1.73 -58.51 7.14
N THR A 445 -2.32 -58.83 5.98
CA THR A 445 -2.03 -58.50 4.57
C THR A 445 -3.21 -58.85 3.65
N ASN A 446 -3.25 -58.25 2.44
CA ASN A 446 -3.71 -58.79 1.13
C ASN A 446 -5.08 -59.53 1.05
N ASN A 447 -5.99 -59.21 0.11
CA ASN A 447 -5.75 -59.22 -1.35
C ASN A 447 -6.79 -58.39 -2.15
N SER A 448 -6.66 -58.42 -3.48
CA SER A 448 -7.51 -57.76 -4.49
C SER A 448 -8.99 -58.20 -4.54
N ASP A 449 -9.85 -57.35 -5.09
CA ASP A 449 -10.65 -57.67 -6.29
C ASP A 449 -11.24 -56.40 -6.97
N ASP A 450 -11.51 -56.49 -8.27
CA ASP A 450 -11.99 -55.39 -9.13
C ASP A 450 -13.48 -55.04 -8.92
N SER A 451 -13.83 -53.77 -9.13
CA SER A 451 -15.19 -53.41 -9.59
C SER A 451 -15.21 -52.11 -10.41
N ASN A 452 -15.70 -52.20 -11.65
CA ASN A 452 -16.01 -51.04 -12.48
C ASN A 452 -17.24 -50.31 -11.92
N ASN A 453 -17.14 -49.00 -11.70
CA ASN A 453 -18.32 -48.14 -11.60
C ASN A 453 -18.52 -47.41 -12.93
N ASN A 454 -19.62 -47.73 -13.62
CA ASN A 454 -20.07 -46.97 -14.79
C ASN A 454 -20.46 -45.55 -14.37
N THR A 455 -20.21 -44.58 -15.24
CA THR A 455 -20.68 -43.21 -15.07
C THR A 455 -22.09 -43.09 -15.66
N ASP A 456 -23.10 -43.41 -14.85
CA ASP A 456 -24.49 -43.17 -15.25
C ASP A 456 -24.74 -41.65 -15.40
N ASN A 457 -25.28 -41.27 -16.55
CA ASN A 457 -25.56 -39.88 -16.87
C ASN A 457 -26.97 -39.53 -16.36
N ASP A 458 -27.06 -38.89 -15.20
CA ASP A 458 -28.32 -38.39 -14.63
C ASP A 458 -28.95 -37.31 -15.53
N GLY A 459 -29.78 -37.75 -16.47
CA GLY A 459 -30.53 -36.88 -17.37
C GLY A 459 -31.57 -36.06 -16.61
N LEU A 460 -31.45 -34.72 -16.70
CA LEU A 460 -32.37 -33.76 -16.10
C LEU A 460 -33.84 -34.13 -16.36
N SER A 461 -34.54 -34.54 -15.31
CA SER A 461 -35.94 -34.97 -15.38
C SER A 461 -36.83 -33.89 -16.01
N GLY A 462 -37.60 -34.28 -17.03
CA GLY A 462 -38.39 -33.36 -17.86
C GLY A 462 -39.40 -32.49 -17.11
N GLY A 463 -39.76 -32.86 -15.87
CA GLY A 463 -40.57 -32.03 -14.98
C GLY A 463 -39.92 -30.69 -14.63
N ALA A 464 -38.59 -30.63 -14.52
CA ALA A 464 -37.85 -29.39 -14.25
C ALA A 464 -37.96 -28.40 -15.43
N ILE A 465 -37.83 -28.89 -16.67
CA ILE A 465 -37.96 -28.09 -17.89
C ILE A 465 -39.39 -27.52 -18.00
N PHE A 466 -40.41 -28.35 -17.70
CA PHE A 466 -41.80 -27.90 -17.71
C PHE A 466 -42.07 -26.79 -16.69
N ALA A 467 -41.51 -26.89 -15.48
CA ALA A 467 -41.65 -25.86 -14.43
C ALA A 467 -41.04 -24.51 -14.85
N ILE A 468 -39.86 -24.52 -15.50
CA ILE A 468 -39.19 -23.31 -16.00
C ILE A 468 -40.03 -22.64 -17.10
N VAL A 469 -40.56 -23.42 -18.06
CA VAL A 469 -41.41 -22.90 -19.14
C VAL A 469 -42.72 -22.31 -18.59
N LEU A 470 -43.33 -22.94 -17.59
CA LEU A 470 -44.54 -22.42 -16.94
C LEU A 470 -44.29 -21.11 -16.20
N ALA A 471 -43.15 -20.99 -15.50
CA ALA A 471 -42.76 -19.76 -14.79
C ALA A 471 -42.57 -18.57 -15.76
N LEU A 472 -41.87 -18.80 -16.88
CA LEU A 472 -41.66 -17.78 -17.92
C LEU A 472 -42.98 -17.28 -18.52
N LEU A 473 -43.94 -18.18 -18.75
CA LEU A 473 -45.26 -17.84 -19.28
C LEU A 473 -46.07 -16.96 -18.31
N ILE A 474 -45.97 -17.20 -17.00
CA ILE A 474 -46.62 -16.37 -15.97
C ILE A 474 -46.00 -14.96 -15.93
N VAL A 475 -44.66 -14.85 -16.00
CA VAL A 475 -43.95 -13.55 -16.03
C VAL A 475 -44.36 -12.72 -17.25
N LEU A 476 -44.48 -13.36 -18.43
CA LEU A 476 -44.91 -12.69 -19.66
C LEU A 476 -46.30 -12.04 -19.52
N ILE A 477 -47.25 -12.74 -18.90
CA ILE A 477 -48.62 -12.24 -18.68
C ILE A 477 -48.61 -11.01 -17.75
N ILE A 478 -47.78 -11.02 -16.70
CA ILE A 478 -47.65 -9.89 -15.76
C ILE A 478 -47.13 -8.64 -16.48
N ILE A 479 -46.12 -8.78 -17.36
CA ILE A 479 -45.56 -7.67 -18.15
C ILE A 479 -46.63 -7.05 -19.06
N ILE A 480 -47.43 -7.87 -19.74
CA ILE A 480 -48.52 -7.39 -20.62
C ILE A 480 -49.55 -6.57 -19.82
N ILE A 481 -49.92 -7.02 -18.62
CA ILE A 481 -50.86 -6.29 -17.73
C ILE A 481 -50.29 -4.93 -17.32
N ILE A 482 -49.01 -4.87 -16.93
CA ILE A 482 -48.34 -3.62 -16.54
C ILE A 482 -48.32 -2.62 -17.71
N ILE A 483 -47.96 -3.07 -18.91
CA ILE A 483 -47.96 -2.23 -20.11
C ILE A 483 -49.38 -1.71 -20.41
N GLY A 484 -50.40 -2.57 -20.32
CA GLY A 484 -51.80 -2.17 -20.50
C GLY A 484 -52.26 -1.09 -19.53
N VAL A 485 -51.89 -1.20 -18.25
CA VAL A 485 -52.20 -0.19 -17.21
C VAL A 485 -51.47 1.13 -17.49
N LEU A 486 -50.19 1.09 -17.86
CA LEU A 486 -49.42 2.30 -18.21
C LEU A 486 -50.03 3.01 -19.44
N VAL A 487 -50.30 2.28 -20.52
CA VAL A 487 -50.94 2.81 -21.73
C VAL A 487 -52.30 3.44 -21.42
N TYR A 488 -53.12 2.78 -20.59
CA TYR A 488 -54.39 3.35 -20.13
C TYR A 488 -54.21 4.65 -19.35
N PHE A 489 -53.28 4.69 -18.39
CA PHE A 489 -53.08 5.84 -17.51
C PHE A 489 -52.40 7.05 -18.18
N PHE A 490 -51.60 6.83 -19.23
CA PHE A 490 -50.94 7.89 -19.99
C PHE A 490 -51.73 8.39 -21.22
N ILE A 491 -52.48 7.52 -21.91
CA ILE A 491 -53.24 7.90 -23.11
C ILE A 491 -54.68 8.31 -22.80
N PHE A 492 -55.40 7.53 -21.97
CA PHE A 492 -56.85 7.70 -21.79
C PHE A 492 -57.25 8.58 -20.60
N LYS A 493 -56.29 9.04 -19.79
CA LYS A 493 -56.56 9.93 -18.66
C LYS A 493 -56.84 11.36 -19.17
N PRO A 494 -58.09 11.87 -19.06
CA PRO A 494 -58.43 13.16 -19.66
C PRO A 494 -57.64 14.29 -18.98
N LYS A 495 -56.94 15.09 -19.79
CA LYS A 495 -56.26 16.31 -19.33
C LYS A 495 -57.30 17.28 -18.78
N LYS A 496 -57.40 17.39 -17.45
CA LYS A 496 -58.24 18.41 -16.80
C LYS A 496 -57.75 19.78 -17.26
N GLN A 497 -58.58 20.53 -17.99
CA GLN A 497 -58.29 21.92 -18.30
C GLN A 497 -58.28 22.71 -16.99
N SER A 498 -57.14 23.32 -16.67
CA SER A 498 -57.02 24.27 -15.56
C SER A 498 -57.68 25.59 -15.99
N THR A 499 -58.91 25.83 -15.55
CA THR A 499 -59.59 27.11 -15.76
C THR A 499 -58.78 28.23 -15.09
N TYR A 500 -58.13 29.06 -15.90
CA TYR A 500 -57.35 30.21 -15.43
C TYR A 500 -58.30 31.37 -15.10
N THR A 501 -58.79 31.42 -13.86
CA THR A 501 -59.51 32.59 -13.33
C THR A 501 -58.49 33.62 -12.87
N GLY A 502 -58.07 34.49 -13.79
CA GLY A 502 -57.35 35.71 -13.43
C GLY A 502 -58.27 36.76 -12.80
N ILE A 503 -57.72 37.54 -11.88
CA ILE A 503 -58.22 38.82 -11.39
C ILE A 503 -57.13 39.85 -11.68
#